data_AF-A0A971G1A0-F1
#
_entry.id   AF-A0A971G1A0-F1
#
_cell.length_a   1.000
_cell.length_b   1.000
_cell.length_c   1.000
_cell.angle_alpha   90.00
_cell.angle_beta   90.00
_cell.angle_gamma   90.00
#
_symmetry.space_group_name_H-M   'P 1'
#
loop_
_entity.id
_entity.type
_entity.pdbx_description
1 polymer ?
#
loop_
_entity_poly.entity_id
_entity_poly.type
_entity_poly.pdbx_seq_one_letter_code
_entity_poly.pdbx_strand_id
1 'polypeptide(L)' 'VSILMVEQNARRCLQICDRAYVLDQGTNAYTGTGQELLNDPKVIELYLGTLARA' A
#
# COMPACT_ATOMS: atom_id res chain seq x y z
N VAL A 1 5.06 5.25 20.68
CA VAL A 1 4.96 6.43 19.80
C VAL A 1 4.32 5.96 18.51
N SER A 2 3.40 6.74 17.94
CA SER A 2 2.74 6.39 16.66
C SER A 2 3.23 7.33 15.57
N ILE A 3 3.43 6.78 14.37
CA ILE A 3 3.91 7.54 13.20
C ILE A 3 2.86 7.44 12.11
N LEU A 4 2.51 8.59 11.53
CA LEU A 4 1.74 8.68 10.29
C LEU A 4 2.66 9.16 9.19
N MET A 5 2.71 8.42 8.08
CA MET A 5 3.56 8.71 6.94
C MET A 5 2.72 8.68 5.67
N VAL A 6 3.03 9.58 4.74
CA VAL A 6 2.46 9.63 3.39
C VAL A 6 3.61 9.43 2.42
N GLU A 7 3.49 8.45 1.53
CA GLU A 7 4.58 8.05 0.64
C GLU A 7 4.09 7.80 -0.78
N GLN A 8 4.95 8.14 -1.74
CA GLN A 8 4.74 7.80 -3.16
C GLN A 8 5.28 6.40 -3.47
N ASN A 9 6.32 5.96 -2.76
CA ASN A 9 6.81 4.59 -2.84
C ASN A 9 6.03 3.69 -1.87
N ALA A 10 4.77 3.43 -2.22
CA ALA A 10 3.83 2.68 -1.39
C ALA A 10 4.36 1.28 -1.05
N ARG A 11 5.07 0.60 -1.98
CA ARG A 11 5.60 -0.76 -1.75
C ARG A 11 6.54 -0.81 -0.55
N ARG A 12 7.49 0.13 -0.43
CA ARG A 12 8.42 0.16 0.72
C ARG A 12 7.69 0.54 2.02
N CYS A 13 6.75 1.49 1.95
CA CYS A 13 5.95 1.88 3.12
C CYS A 13 5.15 0.68 3.68
N LEU A 14 4.52 -0.09 2.78
CA LEU A 14 3.75 -1.27 3.16
C LEU A 14 4.59 -2.40 3.79
N GLN A 15 5.91 -2.43 3.56
CA GLN A 15 6.78 -3.44 4.20
C GLN A 15 6.98 -3.21 5.70
N ILE A 16 6.72 -1.99 6.19
CA ILE A 16 7.06 -1.58 7.56
C ILE A 16 5.86 -1.07 8.37
N CYS A 17 4.68 -0.90 7.76
CA CYS A 17 3.53 -0.33 8.44
C CYS A 17 2.62 -1.40 9.06
N ASP A 18 2.17 -1.15 10.30
CA ASP A 18 1.17 -1.97 10.98
C ASP A 18 -0.22 -1.83 10.32
N ARG A 19 -0.52 -0.64 9.79
CA ARG A 19 -1.78 -0.31 9.12
C ARG A 19 -1.54 0.62 7.94
N ALA A 20 -2.25 0.39 6.85
CA ALA A 20 -2.17 1.16 5.63
C ALA A 20 -3.54 1.50 5.05
N TYR A 21 -3.57 2.61 4.32
CA TYR A 21 -4.70 3.10 3.56
C TYR A 21 -4.21 3.47 2.17
N VAL A 22 -4.88 2.96 1.13
CA VAL A 22 -4.66 3.40 -0.25
C VAL A 22 -5.77 4.37 -0.59
N LEU A 23 -5.39 5.60 -0.95
CA LEU A 23 -6.32 6.63 -1.36
C LEU A 23 -6.42 6.66 -2.88
N ASP A 24 -7.64 6.68 -3.39
CA ASP A 24 -7.96 6.88 -4.81
C ASP A 24 -9.00 8.00 -4.92
N GLN A 25 -8.74 8.98 -5.79
CA GLN A 25 -9.59 10.16 -5.99
C GLN A 25 -10.02 10.84 -4.66
N GLY A 26 -9.08 10.94 -3.71
CA GLY A 26 -9.32 11.56 -2.40
C GLY A 26 -10.14 10.73 -1.42
N THR A 27 -10.47 9.48 -1.75
CA THR A 27 -11.25 8.57 -0.90
C THR A 27 -10.47 7.32 -0.57
N ASN A 28 -10.71 6.73 0.60
CA ASN A 28 -10.11 5.46 0.99
C ASN A 28 -10.65 4.30 0.12
N ALA A 29 -9.79 3.72 -0.69
CA ALA A 29 -10.13 2.60 -1.57
C ALA A 29 -9.81 1.25 -0.93
N TYR A 30 -8.68 1.15 -0.21
CA TYR A 30 -8.24 -0.09 0.45
C TYR A 30 -7.71 0.19 1.85
N THR A 31 -7.98 -0.72 2.78
CA THR A 31 -7.46 -0.67 4.15
C THR A 31 -7.05 -2.06 4.58
N GLY A 32 -5.90 -2.15 5.24
CA GLY A 32 -5.40 -3.40 5.79
C GLY A 32 -4.08 -3.17 6.51
N THR A 33 -3.44 -4.26 6.91
CA THR A 33 -2.03 -4.25 7.29
C THR A 33 -1.16 -4.01 6.06
N GLY A 34 0.09 -3.60 6.27
CA GLY A 34 1.05 -3.49 5.16
C GLY A 34 1.20 -4.81 4.38
N GLN A 35 1.22 -5.94 5.08
CA GLN A 35 1.40 -7.25 4.49
C GLN A 35 0.19 -7.74 3.69
N GLU A 36 -1.03 -7.45 4.14
CA GLU A 36 -2.25 -7.77 3.38
C GLU A 36 -2.29 -6.98 2.06
N LEU A 37 -2.04 -5.67 2.12
CA LEU A 37 -2.08 -4.82 0.91
C LEU A 37 -0.90 -5.09 -0.05
N LEU A 38 0.25 -5.53 0.45
CA LEU A 38 1.37 -5.99 -0.39
C LEU A 38 1.06 -7.25 -1.20
N ASN A 39 0.13 -8.07 -0.70
CA ASN A 39 -0.23 -9.36 -1.30
C ASN A 39 -1.60 -9.33 -2.00
N ASP A 40 -2.35 -8.23 -1.90
CA ASP A 40 -3.62 -8.06 -2.58
C ASP A 40 -3.38 -7.87 -4.10
N PRO A 41 -3.85 -8.80 -4.96
CA PRO A 41 -3.64 -8.70 -6.40
C PRO A 41 -4.15 -7.40 -7.02
N LYS A 42 -5.26 -6.85 -6.52
CA LYS A 42 -5.83 -5.59 -7.03
C LYS A 42 -4.97 -4.40 -6.64
N VAL A 43 -4.48 -4.36 -5.40
CA VAL A 43 -3.60 -3.28 -4.93
C VAL A 43 -2.28 -3.28 -5.70
N ILE A 44 -1.72 -4.47 -5.94
CA ILE A 44 -0.49 -4.64 -6.72
C ILE A 44 -0.67 -4.12 -8.14
N GLU A 45 -1.73 -4.58 -8.83
CA GLU A 45 -2.01 -4.23 -10.22
C GLU A 45 -2.25 -2.73 -10.40
N LEU A 46 -3.03 -2.11 -9.51
CA LEU A 46 -3.48 -0.73 -9.68
C LEU A 46 -2.49 0.30 -9.12
N TYR A 47 -1.72 -0.02 -8.06
CA TYR A 47 -0.96 1.00 -7.33
C TYR A 47 0.51 0.67 -7.06
N LEU A 48 0.92 -0.61 -7.01
CA LEU A 48 2.32 -0.97 -6.71
C LEU A 48 3.17 -1.29 -7.94
N GLY A 49 2.53 -1.45 -9.11
CA GLY A 49 3.19 -1.69 -10.40
C GLY A 49 3.67 -3.13 -10.60
N THR A 50 3.71 -3.55 -11.87
CA THR A 50 4.00 -4.94 -12.31
C THR A 50 5.49 -5.32 -12.37
N LEU A 51 6.36 -4.67 -11.57
CA LEU A 51 7.76 -5.11 -11.45
C LEU A 51 7.94 -6.43 -10.67
N ALA A 52 6.84 -7.12 -10.32
CA ALA A 52 6.87 -8.48 -9.77
C ALA A 52 7.21 -9.57 -10.82
N ARG A 53 7.41 -9.20 -12.09
CA ARG A 53 7.99 -10.07 -13.12
C ARG A 53 9.34 -9.51 -13.59
N ALA A 54 10.39 -9.80 -12.82
CA ALA A 54 11.77 -9.85 -13.28
C ALA A 54 12.45 -11.03 -12.56
#